data_AF-A0A841VNI6-F1
#
_entry.id   AF-A0A841VNI6-F1
#
_cell.length_a   1.000
_cell.length_b   1.000
_cell.length_c   1.000
_cell.angle_alpha   90.00
_cell.angle_beta   90.00
_cell.angle_gamma   90.00
#
_symmetry.space_group_name_H-M   'P 1'
#
loop_
_entity.id
_entity.type
_entity.pdbx_description
1 polymer ?
#
loop_
_entity_poly.entity_id
_entity_poly.type
_entity_poly.pdbx_seq_one_letter_code
_entity_poly.pdbx_strand_id
1 'polypeptide(L)'
;LPPCPSALFTDRITLLHCVEILRSGISRGVDAIKGILKRWVEDLRWETVLELEAIAANELRLVEAQVPEFYSLLSEEVLPMEG
;
A
#
# COMPACT_ATOMS: atom_id res chain seq x y z
N LEU A 1 20.03 -24.92 -9.06
CA LEU A 1 19.91 -24.14 -7.81
C LEU A 1 18.45 -23.72 -7.70
N PRO A 2 17.75 -23.99 -6.60
CA PRO A 2 16.42 -23.42 -6.40
C PRO A 2 16.54 -21.89 -6.31
N PRO A 3 15.53 -21.12 -6.76
CA PRO A 3 15.55 -19.67 -6.58
C PRO A 3 15.63 -19.35 -5.09
N CYS A 4 16.50 -18.40 -4.74
CA CYS A 4 16.69 -17.92 -3.38
C CYS A 4 15.36 -17.42 -2.78
N PRO A 5 15.11 -17.61 -1.47
CA PRO A 5 13.88 -17.18 -0.78
C PRO A 5 13.77 -15.65 -0.60
N SER A 6 14.41 -14.86 -1.46
CA SER A 6 14.56 -13.40 -1.31
C SER A 6 13.32 -12.58 -1.68
N ALA A 7 12.16 -13.22 -1.90
CA ALA A 7 10.90 -12.54 -2.20
C ALA A 7 9.99 -12.38 -0.97
N LEU A 8 10.51 -12.53 0.26
CA LEU A 8 9.68 -12.53 1.47
C LEU A 8 9.79 -11.28 2.34
N PHE A 9 10.66 -10.33 2.01
CA PHE A 9 10.76 -9.06 2.73
C PHE A 9 11.07 -7.95 1.75
N THR A 10 10.10 -7.07 1.51
CA THR A 10 10.39 -5.76 0.93
C THR A 10 11.42 -5.08 1.84
N ASP A 11 12.58 -4.69 1.30
CA ASP A 11 13.60 -3.99 2.09
C ASP A 11 12.98 -2.78 2.81
N ARG A 12 13.32 -2.57 4.08
CA ARG A 12 12.69 -1.55 4.93
C ARG A 12 12.76 -0.15 4.32
N ILE A 13 13.82 0.19 3.58
CA ILE A 13 13.94 1.49 2.92
C ILE A 13 12.92 1.61 1.80
N THR A 14 12.75 0.55 1.01
CA THR A 14 11.71 0.47 -0.04
C THR A 14 10.32 0.59 0.57
N LEU A 15 10.07 -0.09 1.69
CA LEU A 15 8.77 -0.08 2.36
C LEU A 15 8.43 1.32 2.90
N LEU A 16 9.38 1.97 3.58
CA LEU A 16 9.22 3.35 4.04
C LEU A 16 8.98 4.32 2.87
N HIS A 17 9.63 4.10 1.72
CA HIS A 17 9.36 4.90 0.53
C HIS A 17 7.94 4.69 0.00
N CYS A 18 7.44 3.46 -0.02
CA CYS A 18 6.03 3.17 -0.36
C CYS A 18 5.07 3.84 0.62
N VAL A 19 5.37 3.83 1.92
CA VAL A 19 4.56 4.53 2.93
C VAL A 19 4.49 6.03 2.62
N GLU A 20 5.61 6.68 2.31
CA GLU A 20 5.62 8.10 1.95
C GLU A 20 4.81 8.39 0.68
N ILE A 21 4.91 7.53 -0.33
CA ILE A 21 4.09 7.64 -1.55
C ILE A 21 2.60 7.54 -1.19
N LEU A 22 2.21 6.53 -0.41
CA LEU A 22 0.82 6.33 0.02
C LEU A 22 0.31 7.55 0.79
N ARG A 23 1.08 8.04 1.77
CA ARG A 23 0.76 9.25 2.56
C ARG A 23 0.56 10.48 1.68
N SER A 24 1.41 10.66 0.67
CA SER A 24 1.24 11.75 -0.30
C SER A 24 -0.07 11.62 -1.09
N GLY A 25 -0.50 10.39 -1.37
CA GLY A 25 -1.78 10.07 -2.00
C GLY A 25 -2.98 10.43 -1.15
N ILE A 26 -2.91 10.24 0.18
CA ILE A 26 -4.00 10.57 1.12
C ILE A 26 -4.41 12.04 0.96
N SER A 27 -3.43 12.95 0.90
CA SER A 27 -3.68 14.38 0.73
C SER A 27 -4.31 14.76 -0.62
N ARG A 28 -4.25 13.86 -1.61
CA ARG A 28 -4.74 14.07 -2.99
C ARG A 28 -6.08 13.38 -3.26
N GLY A 29 -6.58 12.60 -2.30
CA GLY A 29 -7.89 11.95 -2.36
C GLY A 29 -7.88 10.54 -2.95
N VAL A 30 -9.08 9.95 -3.05
CA VAL A 30 -9.30 8.52 -3.30
C VAL A 30 -8.73 8.04 -4.63
N ASP A 31 -8.85 8.81 -5.70
CA ASP A 31 -8.34 8.44 -7.02
C ASP A 31 -6.81 8.36 -7.06
N ALA A 32 -6.13 9.23 -6.29
CA ALA A 32 -4.68 9.19 -6.17
C ALA A 32 -4.23 7.92 -5.42
N ILE A 33 -4.94 7.56 -4.34
CA ILE A 33 -4.68 6.33 -3.59
C ILE A 33 -4.85 5.11 -4.51
N LYS A 34 -5.96 5.03 -5.25
CA LYS A 34 -6.20 3.95 -6.22
C LYS A 34 -5.08 3.88 -7.27
N GLY A 35 -4.67 5.02 -7.83
CA GLY A 35 -3.58 5.08 -8.81
C GLY A 35 -2.22 4.63 -8.25
N ILE A 36 -1.95 4.88 -6.97
CA ILE A 36 -0.75 4.38 -6.30
C ILE A 36 -0.83 2.86 -6.12
N LEU A 37 -1.94 2.36 -5.55
CA LEU A 37 -2.11 0.93 -5.27
C LEU A 37 -2.03 0.07 -6.53
N LYS A 38 -2.58 0.55 -7.66
CA LYS A 38 -2.49 -0.14 -8.96
C LYS A 38 -1.05 -0.39 -9.43
N ARG A 39 -0.05 0.32 -8.93
CA ARG A 39 1.36 0.11 -9.30
C ARG A 39 2.05 -0.94 -8.45
N TRP A 40 1.39 -1.44 -7.42
CA TRP A 40 1.94 -2.38 -6.45
C TRP A 40 1.20 -3.71 -6.49
N VAL A 41 1.96 -4.79 -6.33
CA VAL A 41 1.44 -6.14 -6.09
C VAL A 41 0.74 -6.19 -4.74
N GLU A 42 -0.21 -7.10 -4.58
CA GLU A 42 -1.04 -7.26 -3.39
C GLU A 42 -0.21 -7.31 -2.10
N ASP A 43 0.85 -8.12 -2.09
CA ASP A 43 1.75 -8.27 -0.93
C ASP A 43 2.33 -6.91 -0.49
N LEU A 44 2.84 -6.12 -1.45
CA LEU A 44 3.44 -4.81 -1.16
C LEU A 44 2.39 -3.81 -0.65
N ARG A 45 1.13 -3.89 -1.11
CA ARG A 45 0.04 -3.05 -0.60
C ARG A 45 -0.21 -3.35 0.87
N TRP A 46 -0.28 -4.63 1.24
CA TRP A 46 -0.47 -5.06 2.62
C TRP A 46 0.72 -4.70 3.51
N GLU A 47 1.94 -5.00 3.09
CA GLU A 47 3.15 -4.64 3.83
C GLU A 47 3.20 -3.13 4.08
N THR A 48 2.88 -2.31 3.07
CA THR A 48 2.89 -0.84 3.19
C THR A 48 1.85 -0.35 4.19
N VAL A 49 0.65 -0.94 4.19
CA VAL A 49 -0.42 -0.56 5.13
C VAL A 49 -0.05 -0.96 6.56
N LEU A 50 0.56 -2.13 6.77
CA LEU A 50 1.02 -2.56 8.09
C LEU A 50 2.14 -1.65 8.64
N GLU A 51 3.11 -1.27 7.80
CA GLU A 51 4.15 -0.32 8.21
C GLU A 51 3.56 1.07 8.47
N LEU A 52 2.61 1.53 7.65
CA LEU A 52 1.90 2.80 7.87
C LEU A 52 1.14 2.78 9.20
N GLU A 53 0.47 1.68 9.54
CA GLU A 53 -0.19 1.51 10.83
C GLU A 53 0.82 1.61 11.98
N ALA A 54 1.97 0.94 11.86
CA ALA A 54 3.01 0.93 12.88
C ALA A 54 3.62 2.31 13.14
N ILE A 55 3.81 3.13 12.10
CA ILE A 55 4.53 4.42 12.23
C ILE A 55 3.60 5.64 12.24
N ALA A 56 2.39 5.54 11.69
CA ALA A 56 1.45 6.66 11.52
C ALA A 56 -0.03 6.20 11.49
N ALA A 57 -0.45 5.38 12.45
CA ALA A 57 -1.84 4.90 12.60
C ALA A 57 -2.94 5.97 12.43
N ASN A 58 -2.69 7.21 12.88
CA ASN A 58 -3.68 8.29 12.72
C ASN A 58 -3.92 8.66 11.25
N GLU A 59 -2.89 8.59 10.39
CA GLU A 59 -3.05 8.84 8.97
C GLU A 59 -3.81 7.71 8.28
N LEU A 60 -3.55 6.46 8.68
CA LEU A 60 -4.31 5.31 8.19
C LEU A 60 -5.81 5.45 8.51
N ARG A 61 -6.16 5.89 9.72
CA ARG A 61 -7.57 6.17 10.08
C ARG A 61 -8.21 7.26 9.22
N LEU A 62 -7.44 8.25 8.77
CA LEU A 62 -7.95 9.27 7.83
C LEU A 62 -8.22 8.66 6.46
N VAL A 63 -7.45 7.65 6.04
CA VAL A 63 -7.74 6.91 4.80
C VAL A 63 -9.01 6.11 4.95
N GLU A 64 -9.15 5.33 6.02
CA GLU A 64 -10.34 4.52 6.29
C GLU A 64 -11.62 5.37 6.36
N ALA A 65 -11.53 6.56 6.95
CA ALA A 65 -12.66 7.49 7.02
C ALA A 65 -13.04 8.08 5.65
N GLN A 66 -12.07 8.29 4.76
CA GLN A 66 -12.29 8.85 3.41
C GLN A 66 -12.64 7.78 2.37
N VAL A 67 -12.17 6.55 2.58
CA VAL A 67 -12.31 5.40 1.68
C VAL A 67 -12.80 4.21 2.50
N PRO A 68 -14.13 4.09 2.71
CA PRO A 68 -14.72 3.01 3.49
C PRO A 68 -14.33 1.62 2.99
N GLU A 69 -14.11 1.47 1.67
CA GLU A 69 -13.66 0.24 1.03
C GLU A 69 -12.14 0.07 0.94
N PHE A 70 -11.34 0.85 1.70
CA PHE A 70 -9.87 0.89 1.55
C PHE A 70 -9.22 -0.50 1.57
N TYR A 71 -9.55 -1.33 2.55
CA TYR A 71 -8.98 -2.67 2.66
C TYR A 71 -9.38 -3.59 1.51
N SER A 72 -10.57 -3.41 0.94
CA SER A 72 -10.97 -4.16 -0.27
C SER A 72 -10.11 -3.76 -1.46
N LEU A 73 -9.72 -2.48 -1.58
CA LEU A 73 -8.85 -1.99 -2.66
C LEU A 73 -7.41 -2.50 -2.57
N LEU A 74 -7.00 -3.08 -1.43
CA LEU A 74 -5.69 -3.72 -1.34
C LEU A 74 -5.65 -5.00 -2.18
N SER A 75 -6.77 -5.68 -2.35
CA SER A 75 -6.79 -6.89 -3.18
C SER A 75 -6.67 -6.58 -4.68
N GLU A 76 -5.85 -7.35 -5.37
CA GLU A 76 -5.74 -7.27 -6.83
C GLU A 76 -7.01 -7.74 -7.55
N GLU A 77 -7.85 -8.56 -6.92
CA GLU A 77 -9.16 -8.96 -7.46
C GLU A 77 -10.12 -7.77 -7.58
N VAL A 78 -10.04 -6.84 -6.63
CA VAL A 78 -10.89 -5.64 -6.56
C VAL A 78 -10.26 -4.47 -7.31
N LEU A 79 -8.94 -4.30 -7.18
CA LEU A 79 -8.16 -3.26 -7.83
C LEU A 79 -6.97 -3.89 -8.56
N PRO A 80 -7.15 -4.31 -9.82
CA PRO A 80 -6.10 -4.94 -10.60
C PRO A 80 -4.91 -4.00 -10.79
N MET A 81 -3.70 -4.55 -10.85
CA MET A 81 -2.51 -3.77 -11.17
C MET A 81 -2.58 -3.15 -12.57
N GLU A 82 -1.96 -1.98 -12.72
CA GLU A 82 -1.62 -1.42 -14.02
C GLU A 82 -0.37 -2.14 -14.55
N GLY A 83 -0.47 -2.66 -15.78
CA GLY A 83 0.59 -3.37 -16.48
C GLY A 83 1.62 -2.46 -17.14
#